data_AF-C5E1I0-F1
#
_entry.id   AF-C5E1I0-F1
#
_cell.length_a   1.000
_cell.length_b   1.000
_cell.length_c   1.000
_cell.angle_alpha   90.00
_cell.angle_beta   90.00
_cell.angle_gamma   90.00
#
_symmetry.space_group_name_H-M   'P 1'
#
loop_
_entity.id
_entity.type
_entity.pdbx_description
1 polymer ?
#
loop_
_entity_poly.entity_id
_entity_poly.type
_entity_poly.pdbx_seq_one_letter_code
_entity_poly.pdbx_strand_id
1 'polypeptide(L)'
;MMWQRLLGQRLGYQQPNALSKNVILSVLNSTATKREARDYLTKYTDGSDKHNYCLLLIRHLQNISQKNLHKLSGTITRLRMLGLKPICVIPPSNHVDKQAESWDRLLSWADLRPLHLFDSLSVGSDGSVESVLQSQRSMLEQSEHLVPILRPYMYDKSTARQSMVPESIQFFRGLCNGQIPHIDKFFILNNIGGIPSNERHENSHVFINLSQEFNHISSLLSNQLAQLRNREPNSEDLLDRMAVHMKEEEYSLLELKWKEHIEDLQLMNVVLSNLSNSSTGLITTTRAASLAHNSNNPLLHNLLTDRSLISSSLPRFKKRHESLESNDDHAWYELPGDLDEEVREREIRDTNHVKMAENLQDAIFVTTVLKKGIHIKIYNDSTLTAENSVGLPNVPYDCADYVNDSKLNLTKLKRILDQSFGRELDLKHYMNRVNGRIASVIVIGDYEGIAILTYEGPKENQFVYLDKFAVMPHLKGSLGISDIIFNLMFKLFPKELLWRSRRDNVVNKWYFQRSVAVMDLSMDLSDHDKQPSQFKLFYYGDPEAAFKSFNNKDRLKEYARYVRDIKPSWAK
;
A
#
# COMPACT_ATOMS: atom_id res chain seq x y z
N MET A 1 26.06 -28.89 36.00
CA MET A 1 26.26 -27.43 35.87
C MET A 1 24.91 -26.70 35.79
N MET A 2 24.12 -26.70 36.87
CA MET A 2 22.73 -26.19 36.87
C MET A 2 22.53 -24.97 37.80
N TRP A 3 23.63 -24.47 38.39
CA TRP A 3 23.59 -23.46 39.46
C TRP A 3 24.20 -22.10 39.10
N GLN A 4 24.74 -21.92 37.88
CA GLN A 4 25.34 -20.64 37.46
C GLN A 4 24.37 -19.66 36.76
N ARG A 5 23.12 -20.06 36.48
CA ARG A 5 22.13 -19.18 35.81
C ARG A 5 21.28 -18.32 36.75
N LEU A 6 21.38 -18.50 38.07
CA LEU A 6 20.57 -17.77 39.06
C LEU A 6 21.22 -16.49 39.61
N LEU A 7 22.50 -16.23 39.31
CA LEU A 7 23.26 -15.08 39.85
C LEU A 7 23.65 -14.04 38.79
N GLY A 8 22.93 -14.01 37.67
CA GLY A 8 23.08 -13.02 36.61
C GLY A 8 22.01 -11.93 36.61
N GLN A 9 21.40 -11.62 37.77
CA GLN A 9 20.58 -10.40 37.87
C GLN A 9 21.53 -9.21 37.81
N ARG A 10 21.71 -8.65 36.61
CA ARG A 10 22.20 -7.27 36.47
C ARG A 10 21.25 -6.39 37.28
N LEU A 11 21.69 -5.97 38.47
CA LEU A 11 21.19 -4.82 39.21
C LEU A 11 21.48 -3.56 38.37
N GLY A 12 20.80 -3.46 37.23
CA GLY A 12 20.71 -2.23 36.46
C GLY A 12 19.54 -1.44 37.00
N TYR A 13 19.79 -0.20 37.38
CA TYR A 13 18.77 0.78 37.75
C TYR A 13 17.66 0.78 36.69
N GLN A 14 16.49 0.21 37.00
CA GLN A 14 15.33 0.29 36.13
C GLN A 14 14.85 1.74 36.15
N GLN A 15 15.22 2.51 35.13
CA GLN A 15 14.70 3.87 34.98
C GLN A 15 13.17 3.78 34.92
N PRO A 16 12.43 4.51 35.77
CA PRO A 16 11.00 4.65 35.58
C PRO A 16 10.76 5.22 34.18
N ASN A 17 9.87 4.58 33.42
CA ASN A 17 9.56 4.88 32.02
C ASN A 17 10.58 4.39 30.97
N ALA A 18 11.50 3.46 31.29
CA ALA A 18 12.40 2.88 30.28
C ALA A 18 11.64 2.25 29.09
N LEU A 19 10.52 1.57 29.35
CA LEU A 19 9.66 0.98 28.31
C LEU A 19 9.06 2.07 27.42
N SER A 20 8.39 3.07 28.00
CA SER A 20 7.80 4.20 27.26
C SER A 20 8.85 4.98 26.48
N LYS A 21 10.04 5.19 27.06
CA LYS A 21 11.18 5.83 26.40
C LYS A 21 11.69 5.00 25.23
N ASN A 22 11.80 3.68 25.37
CA ASN A 22 12.21 2.78 24.28
C ASN A 22 11.18 2.74 23.16
N VAL A 23 9.88 2.78 23.48
CA VAL A 23 8.80 2.91 22.49
C VAL A 23 8.93 4.24 21.75
N ILE A 24 9.04 5.35 22.46
CA ILE A 24 9.20 6.69 21.86
C ILE A 24 10.46 6.77 21.00
N LEU A 25 11.60 6.25 21.48
CA LEU A 25 12.84 6.20 20.70
C LEU A 25 12.70 5.30 19.47
N SER A 26 12.01 4.16 19.58
CA SER A 26 11.76 3.27 18.42
C SER A 26 10.92 3.97 17.35
N VAL A 27 9.90 4.73 17.77
CA VAL A 27 9.01 5.52 16.90
C VAL A 27 9.69 6.75 16.30
N LEU A 28 10.61 7.41 17.03
CA LEU A 28 11.37 8.54 16.51
C LEU A 28 12.51 8.11 15.58
N ASN A 29 13.09 6.93 15.83
CA ASN A 29 14.17 6.38 15.00
C ASN A 29 13.67 5.66 13.75
N SER A 30 12.41 5.21 13.74
CA SER A 30 11.71 4.97 12.47
C SER A 30 11.49 6.30 11.77
N THR A 31 11.70 6.33 10.46
CA THR A 31 11.56 7.48 9.56
C THR A 31 10.17 8.13 9.53
N ALA A 32 9.29 7.79 10.47
CA ALA A 32 8.00 8.41 10.67
C ALA A 32 8.19 9.90 10.95
N THR A 33 7.50 10.72 10.17
CA THR A 33 7.38 12.16 10.44
C THR A 33 6.81 12.37 11.85
N LYS A 34 7.10 13.52 12.48
CA LYS A 34 6.54 13.88 13.80
C LYS A 34 5.02 13.70 13.88
N ARG A 35 4.34 13.87 12.73
CA ARG A 35 2.91 13.65 12.58
C ARG A 35 2.54 12.17 12.62
N GLU A 36 3.16 11.33 11.80
CA GLU A 36 2.93 9.88 11.78
C GLU A 36 3.21 9.27 13.15
N ALA A 37 4.27 9.72 13.82
CA ALA A 37 4.56 9.32 15.21
C ALA A 37 3.44 9.70 16.18
N ARG A 38 2.86 10.90 16.06
CA ARG A 38 1.73 11.34 16.89
C ARG A 38 0.47 10.54 16.61
N ASP A 39 0.13 10.35 15.34
CA ASP A 39 -1.05 9.61 14.91
C ASP A 39 -0.96 8.14 15.39
N TYR A 40 0.23 7.55 15.29
CA TYR A 40 0.52 6.22 15.84
C TYR A 40 0.32 6.18 17.37
N LEU A 41 0.87 7.13 18.12
CA LEU A 41 0.71 7.18 19.58
C LEU A 41 -0.78 7.31 19.96
N THR A 42 -1.56 8.11 19.24
CA THR A 42 -3.01 8.20 19.49
C THR A 42 -3.75 6.89 19.17
N LYS A 43 -3.29 6.10 18.19
CA LYS A 43 -3.92 4.83 17.80
C LYS A 43 -3.54 3.65 18.72
N TYR A 44 -2.31 3.63 19.22
CA TYR A 44 -1.73 2.46 19.90
C TYR A 44 -1.33 2.68 21.36
N THR A 45 -1.27 3.93 21.85
CA THR A 45 -0.85 4.23 23.23
C THR A 45 -1.90 4.95 24.08
N ASP A 46 -2.91 5.60 23.48
CA ASP A 46 -4.02 6.15 24.25
C ASP A 46 -4.88 5.00 24.80
N GLY A 47 -5.03 4.97 26.12
CA GLY A 47 -5.56 3.87 26.94
C GLY A 47 -7.03 3.52 26.72
N SER A 48 -7.39 3.17 25.49
CA SER A 48 -8.62 2.44 25.20
C SER A 48 -8.41 0.98 25.55
N ASP A 49 -9.43 0.31 26.11
CA ASP A 49 -9.50 -1.14 26.35
C ASP A 49 -9.34 -2.00 25.07
N LYS A 50 -8.90 -1.41 23.94
CA LYS A 50 -8.74 -2.07 22.65
C LYS A 50 -7.33 -2.61 22.49
N HIS A 51 -7.24 -3.93 22.63
CA HIS A 51 -6.06 -4.70 22.25
C HIS A 51 -5.94 -4.80 20.72
N ASN A 52 -4.82 -4.32 20.17
CA ASN A 52 -4.52 -4.43 18.74
C ASN A 52 -3.73 -5.70 18.44
N TYR A 53 -4.36 -6.64 17.75
CA TYR A 53 -3.72 -7.89 17.34
C TYR A 53 -3.20 -7.83 15.90
N CYS A 54 -2.22 -8.67 15.60
CA CYS A 54 -1.86 -9.01 14.22
C CYS A 54 -1.87 -10.51 13.99
N LEU A 55 -2.41 -10.93 12.85
CA LEU A 55 -2.25 -12.30 12.36
C LEU A 55 -0.89 -12.39 11.67
N LEU A 56 -0.05 -13.34 12.07
CA LEU A 56 1.26 -13.56 11.49
C LEU A 56 1.37 -14.98 10.94
N LEU A 57 1.49 -15.06 9.61
CA LEU A 57 1.72 -16.29 8.86
C LEU A 57 3.15 -16.27 8.33
N ILE A 58 3.93 -17.32 8.60
CA ILE A 58 5.26 -17.51 8.01
C ILE A 58 5.24 -18.79 7.18
N ARG A 59 5.34 -18.66 5.86
CA ARG A 59 5.44 -19.79 4.92
C ARG A 59 6.79 -20.49 5.09
N HIS A 60 6.76 -21.82 5.01
CA HIS A 60 7.97 -22.67 5.06
C HIS A 60 8.92 -22.36 6.22
N LEU A 61 8.37 -22.05 7.41
CA LEU A 61 9.14 -21.66 8.60
C LEU A 61 10.27 -22.66 8.94
N GLN A 62 10.05 -23.95 8.66
CA GLN A 62 11.01 -25.03 8.86
C GLN A 62 12.29 -24.92 8.00
N ASN A 63 12.24 -24.18 6.89
CA ASN A 63 13.36 -24.02 5.96
C ASN A 63 14.21 -22.77 6.25
N ILE A 64 13.82 -21.95 7.23
CA ILE A 64 14.52 -20.69 7.54
C ILE A 64 15.74 -20.96 8.42
N SER A 65 16.88 -20.35 8.07
CA SER A 65 18.11 -20.49 8.86
C SER A 65 17.98 -19.87 10.26
N GLN A 66 18.66 -20.45 11.26
CA GLN A 66 18.62 -19.98 12.65
C GLN A 66 19.03 -18.51 12.79
N LYS A 67 20.02 -18.06 12.01
CA LYS A 67 20.47 -16.66 12.00
C LYS A 67 19.36 -15.70 11.58
N ASN A 68 18.56 -16.07 10.57
CA ASN A 68 17.44 -15.24 10.13
C ASN A 68 16.27 -15.30 11.11
N LEU A 69 15.99 -16.46 11.71
CA LEU A 69 14.97 -16.59 12.76
C LEU A 69 15.28 -15.72 13.99
N HIS A 70 16.55 -15.66 14.43
CA HIS A 70 16.97 -14.78 15.52
C HIS A 70 16.86 -13.29 15.16
N LYS A 71 17.08 -12.91 13.90
CA LYS A 71 16.83 -11.52 13.49
C LYS A 71 15.33 -11.20 13.49
N LEU A 72 14.51 -12.15 13.04
CA LEU A 72 13.06 -12.01 13.02
C LEU A 72 12.45 -11.94 14.43
N SER A 73 13.00 -12.66 15.40
CA SER A 73 12.58 -12.54 16.81
C SER A 73 12.80 -11.13 17.35
N GLY A 74 13.88 -10.46 16.94
CA GLY A 74 14.11 -9.04 17.22
C GLY A 74 13.03 -8.12 16.63
N THR A 75 12.57 -8.39 15.41
CA THR A 75 11.44 -7.65 14.81
C THR A 75 10.14 -7.88 15.56
N ILE A 76 9.84 -9.13 15.97
CA ILE A 76 8.63 -9.47 16.72
C ILE A 76 8.64 -8.83 18.11
N THR A 77 9.80 -8.79 18.77
CA THR A 77 9.99 -8.05 20.02
C THR A 77 9.63 -6.58 19.84
N ARG A 78 10.06 -5.96 18.73
CA ARG A 78 9.73 -4.55 18.43
C ARG A 78 8.26 -4.35 18.10
N LEU A 79 7.62 -5.25 17.35
CA LEU A 79 6.18 -5.21 17.10
C LEU A 79 5.40 -5.23 18.42
N ARG A 80 5.82 -6.09 19.36
CA ARG A 80 5.23 -6.15 20.70
C ARG A 80 5.45 -4.86 21.50
N MET A 81 6.65 -4.32 21.48
CA MET A 81 6.97 -3.04 22.13
C MET A 81 6.12 -1.90 21.56
N LEU A 82 5.83 -1.93 20.27
CA LEU A 82 4.93 -1.01 19.58
C LEU A 82 3.44 -1.33 19.79
N GLY A 83 3.08 -2.13 20.80
CA GLY A 83 1.69 -2.37 21.19
C GLY A 83 0.91 -3.32 20.28
N LEU A 84 1.56 -3.94 19.28
CA LEU A 84 0.92 -4.92 18.40
C LEU A 84 1.12 -6.34 18.95
N LYS A 85 0.01 -7.02 19.29
CA LYS A 85 0.04 -8.38 19.86
C LYS A 85 -0.02 -9.43 18.73
N PRO A 86 1.03 -10.25 18.50
CA PRO A 86 1.00 -11.26 17.45
C PRO A 86 0.09 -12.45 17.81
N ILE A 87 -0.59 -12.98 16.80
CA ILE A 87 -1.29 -14.26 16.77
C ILE A 87 -0.66 -15.07 15.64
N CYS A 88 0.07 -16.11 15.99
CA CYS A 88 0.82 -16.93 15.05
C CYS A 88 -0.09 -18.00 14.46
N VAL A 89 -0.08 -18.17 13.13
CA VAL A 89 -0.92 -19.16 12.46
C VAL A 89 -0.06 -20.14 11.68
N ILE A 90 -0.29 -21.44 11.89
CA ILE A 90 0.34 -22.52 11.13
C ILE A 90 -0.64 -22.98 10.05
N PRO A 91 -0.28 -22.90 8.75
CA PRO A 91 -1.15 -23.35 7.68
C PRO A 91 -1.21 -24.89 7.64
N PRO A 92 -2.31 -25.47 7.12
CA PRO A 92 -2.40 -26.91 6.88
C PRO A 92 -1.20 -27.42 6.06
N SER A 93 -0.46 -28.38 6.60
CA SER A 93 0.71 -28.96 5.91
C SER A 93 1.15 -30.25 6.59
N ASN A 94 2.03 -31.02 5.94
CA ASN A 94 2.62 -32.22 6.55
C ASN A 94 3.71 -31.89 7.60
N HIS A 95 3.93 -30.62 7.92
CA HIS A 95 5.02 -30.15 8.77
C HIS A 95 4.54 -29.30 9.95
N VAL A 96 3.28 -29.46 10.38
CA VAL A 96 2.69 -28.67 11.49
C VAL A 96 3.57 -28.69 12.74
N ASP A 97 4.01 -29.87 13.20
CA ASP A 97 4.80 -29.97 14.44
C ASP A 97 6.18 -29.33 14.31
N LYS A 98 6.87 -29.53 13.18
CA LYS A 98 8.17 -28.88 12.92
C LYS A 98 8.04 -27.35 12.87
N GLN A 99 6.94 -26.85 12.32
CA GLN A 99 6.65 -25.41 12.31
C GLN A 99 6.32 -24.91 13.72
N ALA A 100 5.58 -25.68 14.52
CA ALA A 100 5.28 -25.36 15.91
C ALA A 100 6.55 -25.23 16.75
N GLU A 101 7.48 -26.19 16.67
CA GLU A 101 8.78 -26.10 17.35
C GLU A 101 9.62 -24.89 16.91
N SER A 102 9.49 -24.50 15.65
CA SER A 102 10.19 -23.33 15.11
C SER A 102 9.57 -22.02 15.61
N TRP A 103 8.25 -21.98 15.76
CA TRP A 103 7.54 -20.88 16.43
C TRP A 103 7.93 -20.77 17.90
N ASP A 104 8.00 -21.88 18.63
CA ASP A 104 8.40 -21.88 20.04
C ASP A 104 9.79 -21.27 20.24
N ARG A 105 10.76 -21.69 19.42
CA ARG A 105 12.12 -21.13 19.45
C ARG A 105 12.12 -19.64 19.16
N LEU A 106 11.41 -19.22 18.11
CA LEU A 106 11.36 -17.82 17.68
C LEU A 106 10.70 -16.92 18.75
N LEU A 107 9.60 -17.37 19.37
CA LEU A 107 8.90 -16.62 20.41
C LEU A 107 9.68 -16.61 21.72
N SER A 108 10.33 -17.72 22.07
CA SER A 108 11.22 -17.79 23.24
C SER A 108 12.41 -16.84 23.11
N TRP A 109 12.99 -16.69 21.91
CA TRP A 109 14.03 -15.69 21.66
C TRP A 109 13.54 -14.23 21.67
N ALA A 110 12.23 -14.02 21.56
CA ALA A 110 11.60 -12.71 21.68
C ALA A 110 11.13 -12.41 23.12
N ASP A 111 11.49 -13.25 24.10
CA ASP A 111 11.01 -13.20 25.49
C ASP A 111 9.46 -13.28 25.61
N LEU A 112 8.82 -13.98 24.67
CA LEU A 112 7.38 -14.21 24.62
C LEU A 112 7.05 -15.66 24.98
N ARG A 113 5.86 -15.89 25.55
CA ARG A 113 5.42 -17.22 25.96
C ARG A 113 4.48 -17.81 24.90
N PRO A 114 4.90 -18.84 24.15
CA PRO A 114 4.02 -19.49 23.18
C PRO A 114 2.88 -20.22 23.89
N LEU A 115 1.68 -20.17 23.31
CA LEU A 115 0.50 -20.92 23.74
C LEU A 115 -0.08 -21.67 22.53
N HIS A 116 0.06 -22.98 22.48
CA HIS A 116 -0.53 -23.76 21.39
C HIS A 116 -2.03 -23.95 21.58
N LEU A 117 -2.79 -23.52 20.57
CA LEU A 117 -4.20 -23.81 20.42
C LEU A 117 -4.32 -24.88 19.33
N PHE A 118 -4.56 -26.12 19.76
CA PHE A 118 -4.61 -27.29 18.88
C PHE A 118 -5.84 -27.23 17.97
N ASP A 119 -7.02 -27.12 18.58
CA ASP A 119 -8.30 -26.99 17.87
C ASP A 119 -8.59 -25.52 17.60
N SER A 120 -8.17 -25.06 16.44
CA SER A 120 -8.40 -23.66 16.04
C SER A 120 -9.83 -23.42 15.55
N LEU A 121 -10.50 -24.47 15.06
CA LEU A 121 -11.89 -24.45 14.65
C LEU A 121 -12.65 -25.54 15.38
N SER A 122 -13.92 -25.29 15.68
CA SER A 122 -14.84 -26.31 16.16
C SER A 122 -16.14 -26.29 15.38
N VAL A 123 -16.68 -27.46 15.07
CA VAL A 123 -17.94 -27.61 14.34
C VAL A 123 -19.04 -27.99 15.32
N GLY A 124 -20.10 -27.17 15.37
CA GLY A 124 -21.31 -27.44 16.14
C GLY A 124 -22.13 -28.58 15.56
N SER A 125 -23.04 -29.13 16.37
CA SER A 125 -24.00 -30.16 15.92
C SER A 125 -24.95 -29.66 14.82
N ASP A 126 -25.08 -28.34 14.67
CA ASP A 126 -25.83 -27.64 13.64
C ASP A 126 -25.01 -27.39 12.36
N GLY A 127 -23.74 -27.79 12.33
CA GLY A 127 -22.81 -27.54 11.23
C GLY A 127 -22.18 -26.14 11.25
N SER A 128 -22.44 -25.33 12.28
CA SER A 128 -21.78 -24.02 12.44
C SER A 128 -20.30 -24.18 12.75
N VAL A 129 -19.45 -23.36 12.13
CA VAL A 129 -18.00 -23.34 12.39
C VAL A 129 -17.68 -22.19 13.34
N GLU A 130 -17.20 -22.52 14.53
CA GLU A 130 -16.79 -21.59 15.57
C GLU A 130 -15.26 -21.49 15.64
N SER A 131 -14.73 -20.26 15.65
CA SER A 131 -13.30 -19.96 15.74
C SER A 131 -12.82 -19.93 17.19
N VAL A 132 -11.61 -20.44 17.45
CA VAL A 132 -10.94 -20.32 18.75
C VAL A 132 -10.70 -18.87 19.15
N LEU A 133 -10.57 -17.96 18.16
CA LEU A 133 -10.40 -16.53 18.41
C LEU A 133 -11.68 -15.91 19.01
N GLN A 134 -12.84 -16.49 18.71
CA GLN A 134 -14.12 -16.09 19.29
C GLN A 134 -14.29 -16.71 20.68
N SER A 135 -14.06 -18.02 20.82
CA SER A 135 -14.34 -18.73 22.08
C SER A 135 -13.35 -18.40 23.21
N GLN A 136 -12.08 -18.14 22.89
CA GLN A 136 -11.01 -17.82 23.86
C GLN A 136 -10.70 -16.32 23.95
N ARG A 137 -11.59 -15.45 23.49
CA ARG A 137 -11.36 -14.01 23.40
C ARG A 137 -10.96 -13.38 24.74
N SER A 138 -11.64 -13.72 25.83
CA SER A 138 -11.37 -13.18 27.16
C SER A 138 -9.97 -13.54 27.66
N MET A 139 -9.53 -14.78 27.44
CA MET A 139 -8.19 -15.24 27.78
C MET A 139 -7.11 -14.49 27.00
N LEU A 140 -7.34 -14.24 25.70
CA LEU A 140 -6.41 -13.50 24.86
C LEU A 140 -6.28 -12.03 25.33
N GLU A 141 -7.40 -11.40 25.69
CA GLU A 141 -7.42 -10.01 26.16
C GLU A 141 -6.75 -9.83 27.54
N GLN A 142 -6.89 -10.80 28.45
CA GLN A 142 -6.31 -10.72 29.80
C GLN A 142 -4.79 -10.99 29.86
N SER A 143 -4.21 -11.59 28.82
CA SER A 143 -2.81 -12.01 28.86
C SER A 143 -1.84 -11.02 28.20
N GLU A 144 -0.80 -10.62 28.96
CA GLU A 144 0.22 -9.67 28.49
C GLU A 144 1.46 -10.32 27.85
N HIS A 145 1.73 -11.59 28.10
CA HIS A 145 2.95 -12.25 27.58
C HIS A 145 2.67 -13.50 26.76
N LEU A 146 1.42 -13.97 26.74
CA LEU A 146 1.02 -15.13 25.95
C LEU A 146 0.85 -14.75 24.48
N VAL A 147 1.37 -15.60 23.60
CA VAL A 147 1.23 -15.49 22.16
C VAL A 147 0.58 -16.78 21.64
N PRO A 148 -0.67 -16.72 21.15
CA PRO A 148 -1.34 -17.90 20.62
C PRO A 148 -0.66 -18.37 19.33
N ILE A 149 -0.44 -19.68 19.24
CA ILE A 149 -0.03 -20.41 18.04
C ILE A 149 -1.21 -21.29 17.63
N LEU A 150 -1.89 -20.89 16.55
CA LEU A 150 -3.06 -21.57 16.01
C LEU A 150 -2.62 -22.73 15.11
N ARG A 151 -2.98 -23.96 15.49
CA ARG A 151 -2.73 -25.17 14.68
C ARG A 151 -3.93 -25.46 13.76
N PRO A 152 -3.73 -26.03 12.56
CA PRO A 152 -4.77 -26.16 11.54
C PRO A 152 -5.72 -27.36 11.75
N TYR A 153 -6.12 -27.64 13.00
CA TYR A 153 -7.06 -28.71 13.32
C TYR A 153 -8.45 -28.17 13.61
N MET A 154 -9.42 -29.01 13.29
CA MET A 154 -10.84 -28.80 13.47
C MET A 154 -11.41 -29.93 14.33
N TYR A 155 -12.12 -29.54 15.39
CA TYR A 155 -12.80 -30.46 16.30
C TYR A 155 -14.30 -30.53 15.98
N ASP A 156 -14.79 -31.71 15.65
CA ASP A 156 -16.22 -31.95 15.43
C ASP A 156 -16.88 -32.36 16.75
N LYS A 157 -17.78 -31.50 17.27
CA LYS A 157 -18.50 -31.74 18.54
C LYS A 157 -19.48 -32.92 18.44
N SER A 158 -19.96 -33.26 17.23
CA SER A 158 -20.94 -34.34 17.03
C SER A 158 -20.29 -35.73 17.01
N THR A 159 -19.14 -35.85 16.35
CA THR A 159 -18.39 -37.12 16.26
C THR A 159 -17.28 -37.24 17.30
N ALA A 160 -17.00 -36.16 18.05
CA ALA A 160 -15.88 -36.03 18.99
C ALA A 160 -14.51 -36.35 18.36
N ARG A 161 -14.35 -36.03 17.06
CA ARG A 161 -13.13 -36.29 16.30
C ARG A 161 -12.41 -35.00 15.96
N GLN A 162 -11.07 -35.08 16.01
CA GLN A 162 -10.18 -34.04 15.51
C GLN A 162 -9.73 -34.43 14.10
N SER A 163 -9.73 -33.47 13.18
CA SER A 163 -9.24 -33.64 11.81
C SER A 163 -8.46 -32.40 11.38
N MET A 164 -7.49 -32.56 10.48
CA MET A 164 -6.79 -31.41 9.89
C MET A 164 -7.66 -30.80 8.79
N VAL A 165 -7.75 -29.47 8.77
CA VAL A 165 -8.45 -28.76 7.69
C VAL A 165 -7.68 -28.94 6.38
N PRO A 166 -8.33 -29.33 5.27
CA PRO A 166 -7.61 -29.68 4.04
C PRO A 166 -7.00 -28.47 3.33
N GLU A 167 -7.66 -27.31 3.36
CA GLU A 167 -7.26 -26.12 2.61
C GLU A 167 -6.99 -24.91 3.52
N SER A 168 -5.89 -24.19 3.24
CA SER A 168 -5.53 -22.95 3.94
C SER A 168 -6.64 -21.91 3.87
N ILE A 169 -7.26 -21.73 2.70
CA ILE A 169 -8.27 -20.69 2.47
C ILE A 169 -9.52 -20.94 3.32
N GLN A 170 -9.98 -22.20 3.37
CA GLN A 170 -11.10 -22.59 4.22
C GLN A 170 -10.75 -22.40 5.71
N PHE A 171 -9.52 -22.76 6.10
CA PHE A 171 -9.04 -22.58 7.47
C PHE A 171 -9.07 -21.10 7.91
N PHE A 172 -8.50 -20.20 7.12
CA PHE A 172 -8.49 -18.77 7.41
C PHE A 172 -9.89 -18.15 7.35
N ARG A 173 -10.76 -18.63 6.47
CA ARG A 173 -12.18 -18.22 6.42
C ARG A 173 -12.88 -18.56 7.72
N GLY A 174 -12.70 -19.79 8.23
CA GLY A 174 -13.26 -20.20 9.51
C GLY A 174 -12.69 -19.42 10.69
N LEU A 175 -11.37 -19.18 10.69
CA LEU A 175 -10.68 -18.46 11.77
C LEU A 175 -11.18 -17.03 11.95
N CYS A 176 -11.41 -16.33 10.84
CA CYS A 176 -11.84 -14.94 10.83
C CYS A 176 -13.37 -14.79 10.82
N ASN A 177 -14.12 -15.88 10.92
CA ASN A 177 -15.58 -15.84 10.95
C ASN A 177 -16.08 -15.43 12.35
N GLY A 178 -17.17 -14.68 12.41
CA GLY A 178 -17.84 -14.30 13.66
C GLY A 178 -17.20 -13.12 14.40
N GLN A 179 -17.44 -13.07 15.72
CA GLN A 179 -17.00 -11.96 16.58
C GLN A 179 -15.61 -12.23 17.15
N ILE A 180 -14.59 -11.91 16.37
CA ILE A 180 -13.18 -12.07 16.74
C ILE A 180 -12.61 -10.79 17.42
N PRO A 181 -11.48 -10.89 18.14
CA PRO A 181 -10.74 -9.72 18.63
C PRO A 181 -10.31 -8.78 17.49
N HIS A 182 -10.05 -7.51 17.82
CA HIS A 182 -9.64 -6.52 16.84
C HIS A 182 -8.25 -6.84 16.25
N ILE A 183 -8.23 -7.26 14.99
CA ILE A 183 -7.02 -7.52 14.23
C ILE A 183 -6.74 -6.32 13.31
N ASP A 184 -5.71 -5.53 13.62
CA ASP A 184 -5.34 -4.36 12.82
C ASP A 184 -4.49 -4.75 11.60
N LYS A 185 -3.67 -5.80 11.73
CA LYS A 185 -2.70 -6.19 10.70
C LYS A 185 -2.76 -7.68 10.38
N PHE A 186 -2.62 -8.02 9.10
CA PHE A 186 -2.35 -9.39 8.66
C PHE A 186 -1.04 -9.42 7.87
N PHE A 187 -0.06 -10.18 8.37
CA PHE A 187 1.27 -10.29 7.79
C PHE A 187 1.51 -11.69 7.26
N ILE A 188 1.88 -11.79 5.98
CA ILE A 188 2.37 -13.01 5.35
C ILE A 188 3.86 -12.81 5.06
N LEU A 189 4.69 -13.65 5.68
CA LEU A 189 6.12 -13.71 5.42
C LEU A 189 6.46 -14.97 4.64
N ASN A 190 7.08 -14.82 3.49
CA ASN A 190 7.45 -15.94 2.62
C ASN A 190 8.89 -15.78 2.10
N ASN A 191 9.30 -16.64 1.17
CA ASN A 191 10.62 -16.53 0.51
C ASN A 191 10.54 -15.87 -0.87
N ILE A 192 9.33 -15.75 -1.44
CA ILE A 192 9.11 -15.28 -2.82
C ILE A 192 8.87 -13.77 -2.91
N GLY A 193 8.31 -13.15 -1.86
CA GLY A 193 7.94 -11.73 -1.81
C GLY A 193 6.45 -11.48 -2.06
N GLY A 194 6.12 -10.21 -2.28
CA GLY A 194 4.77 -9.74 -2.57
C GLY A 194 4.25 -10.15 -3.95
N ILE A 195 3.06 -9.68 -4.30
CA ILE A 195 2.36 -10.06 -5.54
C ILE A 195 3.03 -9.38 -6.75
N PRO A 196 3.48 -10.10 -7.79
CA PRO A 196 4.20 -9.53 -8.93
C PRO A 196 3.33 -8.56 -9.74
N SER A 197 3.93 -7.49 -10.29
CA SER A 197 3.26 -6.40 -11.02
C SER A 197 3.87 -6.16 -12.41
N ASN A 198 3.03 -6.15 -13.44
CA ASN A 198 3.46 -5.80 -14.81
C ASN A 198 3.93 -4.35 -14.92
N GLU A 199 3.31 -3.43 -14.16
CA GLU A 199 3.72 -2.02 -14.11
C GLU A 199 5.14 -1.83 -13.53
N ARG A 200 5.79 -2.86 -12.97
CA ARG A 200 7.06 -2.73 -12.24
C ARG A 200 8.12 -3.74 -12.66
N HIS A 201 8.14 -4.17 -13.92
CA HIS A 201 9.08 -5.19 -14.41
C HIS A 201 9.05 -6.46 -13.54
N GLU A 202 7.84 -6.94 -13.24
CA GLU A 202 7.57 -8.14 -12.42
C GLU A 202 7.93 -8.03 -10.93
N ASN A 203 8.47 -6.88 -10.46
CA ASN A 203 8.62 -6.61 -9.03
C ASN A 203 7.24 -6.55 -8.33
N SER A 204 7.24 -6.65 -7.00
CA SER A 204 6.01 -6.65 -6.23
C SER A 204 5.20 -5.35 -6.40
N HIS A 205 3.88 -5.49 -6.50
CA HIS A 205 2.91 -4.40 -6.37
C HIS A 205 3.19 -3.65 -5.07
N VAL A 206 3.14 -2.32 -5.10
CA VAL A 206 3.34 -1.50 -3.90
C VAL A 206 2.11 -1.55 -3.00
N PHE A 207 0.94 -1.34 -3.60
CA PHE A 207 -0.35 -1.29 -2.94
C PHE A 207 -1.41 -1.94 -3.83
N ILE A 208 -2.31 -2.72 -3.24
CA ILE A 208 -3.45 -3.34 -3.93
C ILE A 208 -4.74 -3.01 -3.20
N ASN A 209 -5.71 -2.44 -3.92
CA ASN A 209 -7.08 -2.28 -3.44
C ASN A 209 -7.92 -3.51 -3.81
N LEU A 210 -8.13 -4.43 -2.87
CA LEU A 210 -8.74 -5.74 -3.17
C LEU A 210 -10.15 -5.62 -3.75
N SER A 211 -10.97 -4.68 -3.29
CA SER A 211 -12.34 -4.49 -3.79
C SER A 211 -12.43 -4.16 -5.27
N GLN A 212 -11.36 -3.65 -5.88
CA GLN A 212 -11.33 -3.24 -7.29
C GLN A 212 -10.40 -4.11 -8.14
N GLU A 213 -9.24 -4.47 -7.60
CA GLU A 213 -8.15 -5.05 -8.39
C GLU A 213 -8.07 -6.58 -8.25
N PHE A 214 -8.73 -7.19 -7.26
CA PHE A 214 -8.59 -8.62 -6.97
C PHE A 214 -8.91 -9.51 -8.16
N ASN A 215 -10.06 -9.33 -8.82
CA ASN A 215 -10.47 -10.18 -9.94
C ASN A 215 -9.51 -10.07 -11.13
N HIS A 216 -9.09 -8.85 -11.45
CA HIS A 216 -8.16 -8.61 -12.55
C HIS A 216 -6.79 -9.25 -12.27
N ILE A 217 -6.20 -8.98 -11.11
CA ILE A 217 -4.91 -9.56 -10.72
C ILE A 217 -5.02 -11.08 -10.66
N SER A 218 -6.07 -11.63 -10.05
CA SER A 218 -6.26 -13.09 -9.95
C SER A 218 -6.34 -13.75 -11.34
N SER A 219 -7.02 -13.11 -12.30
CA SER A 219 -7.08 -13.62 -13.68
C SER A 219 -5.72 -13.59 -14.37
N LEU A 220 -4.95 -12.52 -14.15
CA LEU A 220 -3.61 -12.34 -14.72
C LEU A 220 -2.62 -13.39 -14.20
N LEU A 221 -2.57 -13.58 -12.88
CA LEU A 221 -1.73 -14.62 -12.26
C LEU A 221 -2.12 -16.03 -12.74
N SER A 222 -3.43 -16.29 -12.89
CA SER A 222 -3.94 -17.59 -13.36
C SER A 222 -3.57 -17.84 -14.83
N ASN A 223 -3.64 -16.81 -15.67
CA ASN A 223 -3.25 -16.89 -17.08
C ASN A 223 -1.74 -17.16 -17.22
N GLN A 224 -0.90 -16.47 -16.44
CA GLN A 224 0.55 -16.72 -16.42
C GLN A 224 0.87 -18.13 -15.93
N LEU A 225 0.15 -18.62 -14.92
CA LEU A 225 0.27 -20.01 -14.47
C LEU A 225 -0.14 -21.01 -15.56
N ALA A 226 -1.18 -20.72 -16.34
CA ALA A 226 -1.61 -21.57 -17.46
C ALA A 226 -0.56 -21.59 -18.58
N GLN A 227 0.02 -20.45 -18.93
CA GLN A 227 1.11 -20.36 -19.91
C GLN A 227 2.33 -21.20 -19.49
N LEU A 228 2.73 -21.11 -18.21
CA LEU A 228 3.83 -21.91 -17.67
C LEU A 228 3.55 -23.42 -17.71
N ARG A 229 2.28 -23.83 -17.51
CA ARG A 229 1.87 -25.23 -17.63
C ARG A 229 1.87 -25.73 -19.06
N ASN A 230 1.43 -24.90 -20.00
CA ASN A 230 1.39 -25.24 -21.42
C ASN A 230 2.78 -25.27 -22.06
N ARG A 231 3.81 -24.74 -21.37
CA ARG A 231 5.19 -24.65 -21.87
C ARG A 231 5.26 -23.94 -23.22
N GLU A 232 4.42 -22.92 -23.41
CA GLU A 232 4.40 -22.15 -24.65
C GLU A 232 5.73 -21.38 -24.78
N PRO A 233 6.47 -21.56 -25.89
CA PRO A 233 7.70 -20.82 -26.10
C PRO A 233 7.39 -19.34 -26.37
N ASN A 234 8.23 -18.44 -25.85
CA ASN A 234 8.09 -17.00 -26.07
C ASN A 234 8.32 -16.60 -27.54
N SER A 235 8.97 -17.47 -28.34
CA SER A 235 9.21 -17.27 -29.77
C SER A 235 9.09 -18.59 -30.55
N GLU A 236 8.95 -18.50 -31.88
CA GLU A 236 8.95 -19.69 -32.76
C GLU A 236 10.34 -20.33 -32.94
N ASP A 237 11.39 -19.72 -32.36
CA ASP A 237 12.76 -20.17 -32.52
C ASP A 237 12.97 -21.57 -31.90
N LEU A 238 13.77 -22.39 -32.58
CA LEU A 238 14.08 -23.75 -32.15
C LEU A 238 14.90 -23.75 -30.85
N LEU A 239 15.75 -22.74 -30.66
CA LEU A 239 16.57 -22.59 -29.45
C LEU A 239 15.71 -22.32 -28.21
N ASP A 240 14.66 -21.51 -28.33
CA ASP A 240 13.72 -21.25 -27.22
C ASP A 240 12.91 -22.50 -26.86
N ARG A 241 12.45 -23.27 -27.86
CA ARG A 241 11.76 -24.55 -27.61
C ARG A 241 12.66 -25.58 -26.93
N MET A 242 13.94 -25.66 -27.31
CA MET A 242 14.90 -26.54 -26.66
C MET A 242 15.25 -26.06 -25.23
N ALA A 243 15.36 -24.75 -25.01
CA ALA A 243 15.65 -24.16 -23.70
C ALA A 243 14.52 -24.41 -22.68
N VAL A 244 13.26 -24.40 -23.13
CA VAL A 244 12.08 -24.71 -22.27
C VAL A 244 12.18 -26.13 -21.70
N HIS A 245 12.61 -27.10 -22.50
CA HIS A 245 12.76 -28.49 -22.06
C HIS A 245 14.05 -28.74 -21.26
N MET A 246 15.14 -28.04 -21.55
CA MET A 246 16.38 -28.17 -20.79
C MET A 246 16.32 -27.53 -19.39
N LYS A 247 15.36 -26.62 -19.14
CA LYS A 247 15.19 -25.91 -17.86
C LYS A 247 13.96 -26.35 -17.07
N GLU A 248 13.56 -27.62 -17.19
CA GLU A 248 12.32 -28.14 -16.59
C GLU A 248 12.23 -27.94 -15.05
N GLU A 249 13.37 -28.03 -14.35
CA GLU A 249 13.45 -27.76 -12.91
C GLU A 249 13.16 -26.29 -12.57
N GLU A 250 13.67 -25.34 -13.36
CA GLU A 250 13.43 -23.91 -13.15
C GLU A 250 11.96 -23.56 -13.38
N TYR A 251 11.34 -24.11 -14.44
CA TYR A 251 9.91 -23.91 -14.71
C TYR A 251 9.02 -24.52 -13.62
N SER A 252 9.40 -25.68 -13.07
CA SER A 252 8.68 -26.31 -11.97
C SER A 252 8.75 -25.46 -10.69
N LEU A 253 9.92 -24.89 -10.39
CA LEU A 253 10.08 -23.94 -9.28
C LEU A 253 9.27 -22.68 -9.50
N LEU A 254 9.24 -22.17 -10.73
CA LEU A 254 8.46 -20.99 -11.10
C LEU A 254 6.95 -21.26 -10.92
N GLU A 255 6.46 -22.41 -11.40
CA GLU A 255 5.05 -22.81 -11.22
C GLU A 255 4.65 -22.83 -9.73
N LEU A 256 5.52 -23.34 -8.85
CA LEU A 256 5.30 -23.32 -7.40
C LEU A 256 5.21 -21.89 -6.85
N LYS A 257 6.10 -20.99 -7.29
CA LYS A 257 6.06 -19.57 -6.87
C LYS A 257 4.74 -18.90 -7.28
N TRP A 258 4.29 -19.10 -8.52
CA TRP A 258 3.04 -18.50 -9.01
C TRP A 258 1.81 -19.06 -8.27
N LYS A 259 1.80 -20.36 -7.95
CA LYS A 259 0.76 -20.95 -7.10
C LYS A 259 0.71 -20.30 -5.73
N GLU A 260 1.87 -20.09 -5.09
CA GLU A 260 1.95 -19.43 -3.78
C GLU A 260 1.49 -17.96 -3.84
N HIS A 261 1.85 -17.20 -4.90
CA HIS A 261 1.34 -15.84 -5.09
C HIS A 261 -0.19 -15.79 -5.20
N ILE A 262 -0.81 -16.73 -5.93
CA ILE A 262 -2.27 -16.83 -6.06
C ILE A 262 -2.90 -17.15 -4.70
N GLU A 263 -2.35 -18.13 -3.97
CA GLU A 263 -2.84 -18.51 -2.66
C GLU A 263 -2.75 -17.34 -1.67
N ASP A 264 -1.62 -16.63 -1.63
CA ASP A 264 -1.41 -15.47 -0.76
C ASP A 264 -2.39 -14.31 -1.10
N LEU A 265 -2.68 -14.07 -2.38
CA LEU A 265 -3.69 -13.09 -2.81
C LEU A 265 -5.10 -13.50 -2.34
N GLN A 266 -5.45 -14.78 -2.48
CA GLN A 266 -6.74 -15.32 -2.05
C GLN A 266 -6.89 -15.28 -0.52
N LEU A 267 -5.84 -15.63 0.23
CA LEU A 267 -5.81 -15.52 1.68
C LEU A 267 -5.99 -14.08 2.14
N MET A 268 -5.26 -13.14 1.54
CA MET A 268 -5.43 -11.72 1.84
C MET A 268 -6.86 -11.25 1.60
N ASN A 269 -7.47 -11.66 0.49
CA ASN A 269 -8.86 -11.31 0.20
C ASN A 269 -9.84 -11.88 1.23
N VAL A 270 -9.71 -13.16 1.59
CA VAL A 270 -10.60 -13.82 2.54
C VAL A 270 -10.44 -13.27 3.97
N VAL A 271 -9.21 -13.06 4.43
CA VAL A 271 -8.95 -12.51 5.76
C VAL A 271 -9.43 -11.07 5.82
N LEU A 272 -8.94 -10.19 4.95
CA LEU A 272 -9.27 -8.76 5.01
C LEU A 272 -10.76 -8.49 4.78
N SER A 273 -11.48 -9.32 4.02
CA SER A 273 -12.93 -9.20 3.85
C SER A 273 -13.70 -9.39 5.16
N ASN A 274 -13.21 -10.25 6.05
CA ASN A 274 -13.81 -10.51 7.37
C ASN A 274 -13.30 -9.58 8.47
N LEU A 275 -12.21 -8.84 8.23
CA LEU A 275 -11.68 -7.84 9.16
C LEU A 275 -12.34 -6.46 8.97
N SER A 276 -11.96 -5.54 9.86
CA SER A 276 -12.38 -4.13 9.80
C SER A 276 -11.82 -3.42 8.56
N ASN A 277 -12.49 -2.35 8.10
CA ASN A 277 -12.01 -1.56 6.97
C ASN A 277 -10.70 -0.79 7.26
N SER A 278 -10.36 -0.60 8.54
CA SER A 278 -9.08 -0.02 8.96
C SER A 278 -7.91 -1.01 8.84
N SER A 279 -8.18 -2.32 8.86
CA SER A 279 -7.17 -3.36 8.86
C SER A 279 -6.36 -3.37 7.56
N THR A 280 -5.08 -3.69 7.65
CA THR A 280 -4.18 -3.74 6.48
C THR A 280 -3.42 -5.05 6.39
N GLY A 281 -3.32 -5.58 5.18
CA GLY A 281 -2.48 -6.73 4.85
C GLY A 281 -1.10 -6.30 4.37
N LEU A 282 -0.08 -7.10 4.65
CA LEU A 282 1.26 -6.93 4.06
C LEU A 282 1.88 -8.29 3.77
N ILE A 283 2.38 -8.44 2.54
CA ILE A 283 3.16 -9.60 2.08
C ILE A 283 4.60 -9.13 1.84
N THR A 284 5.57 -9.83 2.41
CA THR A 284 6.99 -9.53 2.22
C THR A 284 7.85 -10.76 2.47
N THR A 285 9.15 -10.67 2.15
CA THR A 285 10.07 -11.76 2.43
C THR A 285 10.47 -11.81 3.89
N THR A 286 10.75 -13.02 4.39
CA THR A 286 11.30 -13.24 5.73
C THR A 286 12.62 -12.49 5.94
N ARG A 287 13.43 -12.35 4.89
CA ARG A 287 14.66 -11.56 4.88
C ARG A 287 14.40 -10.06 5.06
N ALA A 288 13.45 -9.48 4.32
CA ALA A 288 13.09 -8.07 4.44
C ALA A 288 12.49 -7.76 5.83
N ALA A 289 11.65 -8.66 6.36
CA ALA A 289 11.09 -8.56 7.71
C ALA A 289 12.15 -8.69 8.83
N SER A 290 13.32 -9.26 8.53
CA SER A 290 14.43 -9.45 9.48
C SER A 290 15.41 -8.28 9.51
N LEU A 291 15.14 -7.18 8.79
CA LEU A 291 16.00 -6.01 8.78
C LEU A 291 16.01 -5.30 10.14
N ALA A 292 17.23 -5.02 10.64
CA ALA A 292 17.44 -4.45 11.97
C ALA A 292 17.16 -2.94 12.04
N HIS A 293 17.06 -2.23 10.92
CA HIS A 293 16.74 -0.79 10.88
C HIS A 293 15.25 -0.59 10.62
N ASN A 294 14.59 0.21 11.47
CA ASN A 294 13.15 0.45 11.39
C ASN A 294 12.73 1.13 10.07
N SER A 295 13.61 1.94 9.47
CA SER A 295 13.34 2.66 8.21
C SER A 295 13.13 1.74 7.01
N ASN A 296 13.81 0.61 6.99
CA ASN A 296 13.81 -0.30 5.84
C ASN A 296 13.03 -1.59 6.15
N ASN A 297 12.60 -1.78 7.40
CA ASN A 297 11.79 -2.93 7.79
C ASN A 297 10.32 -2.66 7.42
N PRO A 298 9.76 -3.38 6.44
CA PRO A 298 8.41 -3.11 5.94
C PRO A 298 7.32 -3.31 7.00
N LEU A 299 7.50 -4.26 7.94
CA LEU A 299 6.53 -4.53 9.00
C LEU A 299 6.43 -3.37 9.99
N LEU A 300 7.59 -2.89 10.45
CA LEU A 300 7.66 -1.78 11.39
C LEU A 300 7.23 -0.48 10.74
N HIS A 301 7.67 -0.22 9.51
CA HIS A 301 7.25 0.94 8.74
C HIS A 301 5.73 0.96 8.55
N ASN A 302 5.13 -0.17 8.15
CA ASN A 302 3.68 -0.25 7.94
C ASN A 302 2.87 -0.10 9.24
N LEU A 303 3.38 -0.62 10.36
CA LEU A 303 2.73 -0.44 11.66
C LEU A 303 2.63 1.05 12.05
N LEU A 304 3.68 1.82 11.76
CA LEU A 304 3.79 3.22 12.17
C LEU A 304 3.12 4.20 11.21
N THR A 305 3.09 3.87 9.92
CA THR A 305 2.66 4.81 8.86
C THR A 305 1.41 4.37 8.10
N ASP A 306 0.94 3.13 8.30
CA ASP A 306 -0.09 2.47 7.48
C ASP A 306 0.24 2.46 5.96
N ARG A 307 1.53 2.58 5.61
CA ARG A 307 2.03 2.69 4.23
C ARG A 307 3.06 1.61 3.89
N SER A 308 3.25 1.41 2.60
CA SER A 308 4.41 0.74 2.02
C SER A 308 5.67 1.62 2.16
N LEU A 309 6.85 1.01 2.03
CA LEU A 309 8.14 1.72 2.10
C LEU A 309 8.32 2.77 0.99
N ILE A 310 7.70 2.52 -0.15
CA ILE A 310 7.61 3.48 -1.25
C ILE A 310 6.16 3.80 -1.55
N SER A 311 5.94 4.95 -2.18
CA SER A 311 4.63 5.36 -2.63
C SER A 311 4.29 4.77 -4.00
N SER A 312 3.05 4.30 -4.15
CA SER A 312 2.53 3.70 -5.39
C SER A 312 2.36 4.70 -6.54
N SER A 313 2.38 6.01 -6.26
CA SER A 313 2.20 7.06 -7.26
C SER A 313 3.49 7.66 -7.78
N LEU A 314 4.65 7.18 -7.32
CA LEU A 314 5.94 7.67 -7.80
C LEU A 314 6.20 7.17 -9.24
N PRO A 315 6.32 8.06 -10.24
CA PRO A 315 6.52 7.65 -11.63
C PRO A 315 7.81 6.86 -11.85
N ARG A 316 8.87 7.15 -11.07
CA ARG A 316 10.19 6.50 -11.17
C ARG A 316 10.15 4.98 -11.04
N PHE A 317 9.13 4.44 -10.39
CA PHE A 317 9.01 3.01 -10.13
C PHE A 317 7.98 2.31 -11.04
N LYS A 318 7.47 3.01 -12.05
CA LYS A 318 6.56 2.47 -13.06
C LYS A 318 7.31 2.22 -14.38
N LYS A 319 6.96 1.15 -15.08
CA LYS A 319 7.43 0.80 -16.42
C LYS A 319 7.10 1.97 -17.36
N ARG A 320 8.08 2.46 -18.12
CA ARG A 320 7.84 3.40 -19.22
C ARG A 320 7.01 2.68 -20.28
N HIS A 321 5.98 3.33 -20.82
CA HIS A 321 5.13 2.75 -21.86
C HIS A 321 6.01 2.26 -23.04
N GLU A 322 5.83 1.01 -23.47
CA GLU A 322 6.64 0.27 -24.47
C GLU A 322 6.61 0.87 -25.90
N SER A 323 6.08 2.07 -26.11
CA SER A 323 6.06 2.70 -27.44
C SER A 323 7.36 3.43 -27.79
N LEU A 324 8.42 3.31 -26.98
CA LEU A 324 9.69 3.99 -27.17
C LEU A 324 10.86 3.02 -27.00
N GLU A 325 10.97 2.05 -27.92
CA GLU A 325 12.28 1.54 -28.33
C GLU A 325 12.97 2.63 -29.16
N SER A 326 13.47 3.65 -28.46
CA SER A 326 14.54 4.50 -28.97
C SER A 326 15.79 4.11 -28.20
N ASN A 327 16.86 3.75 -28.92
CA ASN A 327 18.15 3.28 -28.40
C ASN A 327 18.89 4.22 -27.43
N ASP A 328 18.25 5.28 -26.93
CA ASP A 328 18.78 6.15 -25.88
C ASP A 328 18.23 5.72 -24.51
N ASP A 329 18.82 4.66 -23.96
CA ASP A 329 18.57 4.17 -22.61
C ASP A 329 19.31 5.00 -21.55
N HIS A 330 19.33 6.32 -21.73
CA HIS A 330 19.94 7.27 -20.80
C HIS A 330 18.88 8.11 -20.10
N ALA A 331 18.70 7.84 -18.80
CA ALA A 331 18.12 8.83 -17.92
C ALA A 331 19.10 10.02 -17.83
N TRP A 332 18.66 11.21 -18.25
CA TRP A 332 19.39 12.50 -18.37
C TRP A 332 20.27 12.98 -17.19
N TYR A 333 20.43 12.19 -16.13
CA TYR A 333 21.29 12.43 -14.98
C TYR A 333 22.43 11.39 -14.83
N GLU A 334 22.53 10.41 -15.72
CA GLU A 334 23.69 9.51 -15.83
C GLU A 334 24.75 10.20 -16.72
N LEU A 335 25.90 10.53 -16.13
CA LEU A 335 27.02 11.15 -16.83
C LEU A 335 27.58 10.20 -17.90
N PRO A 336 27.89 10.66 -19.13
CA PRO A 336 28.48 9.79 -20.15
C PRO A 336 29.90 9.41 -19.75
N GLY A 337 30.16 8.12 -19.55
CA GLY A 337 31.50 7.56 -19.49
C GLY A 337 31.88 6.98 -20.85
N ASP A 338 33.01 7.41 -21.40
CA ASP A 338 33.53 7.01 -22.72
C ASP A 338 33.99 5.53 -22.72
N LEU A 339 33.14 4.59 -23.15
CA LEU A 339 33.57 3.24 -23.57
C LEU A 339 32.57 2.64 -24.58
N ASP A 340 33.11 2.04 -25.63
CA ASP A 340 32.46 1.55 -26.86
C ASP A 340 31.25 0.61 -26.65
N GLU A 341 30.21 0.79 -27.48
CA GLU A 341 28.89 0.16 -27.35
C GLU A 341 28.87 -1.37 -27.47
N GLU A 342 29.82 -1.99 -28.21
CA GLU A 342 29.82 -3.45 -28.41
C GLU A 342 30.23 -4.25 -27.16
N VAL A 343 30.96 -3.64 -26.23
CA VAL A 343 31.30 -4.27 -24.94
C VAL A 343 30.12 -4.15 -23.96
N ARG A 344 29.32 -3.09 -24.07
CA ARG A 344 28.16 -2.83 -23.21
C ARG A 344 27.02 -3.82 -23.44
N GLU A 345 26.71 -4.24 -24.67
CA GLU A 345 25.61 -5.18 -24.91
C GLU A 345 25.86 -6.57 -24.30
N ARG A 346 27.12 -6.98 -24.16
CA ARG A 346 27.48 -8.22 -23.45
C ARG A 346 27.42 -8.04 -21.94
N GLU A 347 27.85 -6.90 -21.41
CA GLU A 347 27.73 -6.61 -19.97
C GLU A 347 26.28 -6.40 -19.52
N ILE A 348 25.36 -5.90 -20.37
CA ILE A 348 23.95 -5.68 -20.01
C ILE A 348 23.19 -7.00 -19.81
N ARG A 349 23.48 -8.04 -20.61
CA ARG A 349 22.85 -9.37 -20.44
C ARG A 349 23.33 -10.08 -19.19
N ASP A 350 24.62 -9.96 -18.87
CA ASP A 350 25.21 -10.58 -17.66
C ASP A 350 24.90 -9.78 -16.38
N THR A 351 24.80 -8.44 -16.46
CA THR A 351 24.45 -7.59 -15.31
C THR A 351 22.96 -7.57 -14.98
N ASN A 352 22.04 -7.87 -15.89
CA ASN A 352 20.62 -7.97 -15.56
C ASN A 352 20.32 -9.15 -14.62
N HIS A 353 21.00 -10.28 -14.77
CA HIS A 353 20.88 -11.39 -13.83
C HIS A 353 21.50 -11.09 -12.46
N VAL A 354 22.62 -10.35 -12.42
CA VAL A 354 23.28 -9.93 -11.17
C VAL A 354 22.49 -8.81 -10.45
N LYS A 355 21.98 -7.81 -11.18
CA LYS A 355 21.12 -6.73 -10.65
C LYS A 355 19.76 -7.24 -10.22
N MET A 356 19.17 -8.25 -10.86
CA MET A 356 17.94 -8.90 -10.36
C MET A 356 18.17 -9.58 -9.01
N ALA A 357 19.30 -10.26 -8.83
CA ALA A 357 19.65 -10.92 -7.56
C ALA A 357 19.97 -9.93 -6.42
N GLU A 358 20.43 -8.73 -6.73
CA GLU A 358 20.58 -7.62 -5.77
C GLU A 358 19.25 -6.89 -5.50
N ASN A 359 18.43 -6.64 -6.52
CA ASN A 359 17.09 -6.03 -6.39
C ASN A 359 16.11 -6.91 -5.59
N LEU A 360 16.25 -8.23 -5.66
CA LEU A 360 15.55 -9.20 -4.80
C LEU A 360 15.86 -9.05 -3.31
N GLN A 361 16.88 -8.27 -2.94
CA GLN A 361 17.29 -8.08 -1.53
C GLN A 361 16.68 -6.83 -0.90
N ASP A 362 16.26 -5.87 -1.71
CA ASP A 362 15.71 -4.62 -1.23
C ASP A 362 14.22 -4.76 -0.91
N ALA A 363 13.86 -4.44 0.33
CA ALA A 363 12.50 -4.55 0.86
C ALA A 363 11.45 -3.78 0.02
N ILE A 364 11.89 -2.79 -0.76
CA ILE A 364 11.09 -1.95 -1.65
C ILE A 364 10.51 -2.73 -2.85
N PHE A 365 11.24 -3.72 -3.37
CA PHE A 365 10.84 -4.45 -4.56
C PHE A 365 10.08 -5.73 -4.25
N VAL A 366 10.11 -6.19 -3.00
CA VAL A 366 9.55 -7.47 -2.57
C VAL A 366 8.36 -7.35 -1.63
N THR A 367 7.86 -6.14 -1.37
CA THR A 367 6.78 -5.88 -0.41
C THR A 367 5.52 -5.38 -1.11
N THR A 368 4.38 -5.99 -0.78
CA THR A 368 3.04 -5.54 -1.19
C THR A 368 2.17 -5.26 0.01
N VAL A 369 1.52 -4.09 0.02
CA VAL A 369 0.50 -3.74 1.02
C VAL A 369 -0.88 -3.90 0.40
N LEU A 370 -1.82 -4.48 1.14
CA LEU A 370 -3.18 -4.73 0.68
C LEU A 370 -4.21 -4.14 1.65
N LYS A 371 -5.35 -3.69 1.13
CA LYS A 371 -6.52 -3.32 1.92
C LYS A 371 -7.77 -3.95 1.31
N LYS A 372 -8.76 -4.28 2.15
CA LYS A 372 -10.05 -4.83 1.76
C LYS A 372 -10.71 -4.02 0.64
N GLY A 373 -10.79 -2.71 0.85
CA GLY A 373 -11.48 -1.84 -0.07
C GLY A 373 -11.41 -0.40 0.39
N ILE A 374 -10.93 0.47 -0.50
CA ILE A 374 -11.16 1.91 -0.39
C ILE A 374 -12.23 2.24 -1.42
N HIS A 375 -13.37 2.75 -0.94
CA HIS A 375 -14.47 3.19 -1.82
C HIS A 375 -13.99 4.37 -2.64
N ILE A 376 -14.00 4.24 -3.96
CA ILE A 376 -13.62 5.29 -4.90
C ILE A 376 -14.83 5.55 -5.78
N LYS A 377 -15.19 6.82 -5.91
CA LYS A 377 -16.25 7.29 -6.79
C LYS A 377 -15.68 8.31 -7.75
N ILE A 378 -15.97 8.14 -9.02
CA ILE A 378 -15.50 9.01 -10.09
C ILE A 378 -16.75 9.58 -10.76
N TYR A 379 -16.88 10.90 -10.72
CA TYR A 379 -17.98 11.63 -11.36
C TYR A 379 -17.40 12.37 -12.56
N ASN A 380 -17.91 12.07 -13.76
CA ASN A 380 -17.42 12.64 -15.02
C ASN A 380 -18.40 13.66 -15.62
N ASP A 381 -19.40 14.08 -14.85
CA ASP A 381 -20.37 15.07 -15.31
C ASP A 381 -19.73 16.45 -15.43
N SER A 382 -19.88 17.07 -16.60
CA SER A 382 -19.33 18.40 -16.88
C SER A 382 -20.09 19.52 -16.15
N THR A 383 -21.34 19.27 -15.77
CA THR A 383 -22.23 20.22 -15.09
C THR A 383 -22.79 19.64 -13.80
N LEU A 384 -23.06 20.50 -12.81
CA LEU A 384 -23.68 20.13 -11.55
C LEU A 384 -25.18 20.49 -11.61
N THR A 385 -26.05 19.48 -11.58
CA THR A 385 -27.51 19.59 -11.66
C THR A 385 -28.16 18.88 -10.46
N ALA A 386 -29.46 19.10 -10.23
CA ALA A 386 -30.20 18.45 -9.14
C ALA A 386 -30.30 16.92 -9.32
N GLU A 387 -30.06 16.42 -10.53
CA GLU A 387 -30.09 15.00 -10.86
C GLU A 387 -28.78 14.30 -10.46
N ASN A 388 -27.63 14.98 -10.58
CA ASN A 388 -26.32 14.40 -10.30
C ASN A 388 -25.67 14.87 -8.98
N SER A 389 -26.22 15.91 -8.34
CA SER A 389 -25.65 16.50 -7.13
C SER A 389 -26.68 16.82 -6.07
N VAL A 390 -26.25 16.78 -4.80
CA VAL A 390 -27.05 17.07 -3.61
C VAL A 390 -26.40 18.22 -2.84
N GLY A 391 -27.23 19.10 -2.27
CA GLY A 391 -26.75 20.27 -1.52
C GLY A 391 -26.44 21.49 -2.40
N LEU A 392 -27.14 21.63 -3.53
CA LEU A 392 -27.09 22.82 -4.37
C LEU A 392 -27.60 24.06 -3.60
N PRO A 393 -26.94 25.22 -3.75
CA PRO A 393 -27.42 26.45 -3.13
C PRO A 393 -28.80 26.83 -3.67
N ASN A 394 -29.76 27.09 -2.78
CA ASN A 394 -31.16 27.48 -3.05
C ASN A 394 -32.13 26.37 -3.51
N VAL A 395 -31.78 25.09 -3.36
CA VAL A 395 -32.72 23.98 -3.53
C VAL A 395 -33.16 23.46 -2.15
N PRO A 396 -34.46 23.29 -1.86
CA PRO A 396 -34.90 22.73 -0.58
C PRO A 396 -34.30 21.34 -0.37
N TYR A 397 -33.72 21.16 0.80
CA TYR A 397 -32.92 19.99 1.16
C TYR A 397 -33.83 18.85 1.61
N ASP A 398 -33.86 17.75 0.87
CA ASP A 398 -34.61 16.55 1.27
C ASP A 398 -33.67 15.55 1.97
N CYS A 399 -34.07 15.04 3.13
CA CYS A 399 -33.22 14.18 3.95
C CYS A 399 -32.96 12.81 3.27
N ALA A 400 -33.85 12.39 2.37
CA ALA A 400 -33.73 11.15 1.61
C ALA A 400 -32.58 11.20 0.58
N ASP A 401 -32.31 12.37 -0.02
CA ASP A 401 -31.22 12.54 -1.00
C ASP A 401 -29.82 12.49 -0.36
N TYR A 402 -29.70 12.73 0.95
CA TYR A 402 -28.41 12.68 1.65
C TYR A 402 -27.81 11.26 1.73
N VAL A 403 -28.67 10.24 1.67
CA VAL A 403 -28.30 8.82 1.72
C VAL A 403 -28.01 8.26 0.33
N ASN A 404 -28.37 8.99 -0.73
CA ASN A 404 -28.18 8.52 -2.10
C ASN A 404 -26.70 8.58 -2.50
N ASP A 405 -26.07 7.42 -2.47
CA ASP A 405 -24.63 7.26 -2.63
C ASP A 405 -24.14 7.45 -4.09
N SER A 406 -25.09 7.60 -5.03
CA SER A 406 -24.84 7.80 -6.47
C SER A 406 -24.64 9.26 -6.87
N LYS A 407 -25.07 10.23 -6.06
CA LYS A 407 -24.96 11.67 -6.36
C LYS A 407 -23.77 12.31 -5.66
N LEU A 408 -23.22 13.38 -6.23
CA LEU A 408 -22.15 14.18 -5.61
C LEU A 408 -22.73 15.06 -4.49
N ASN A 409 -22.27 14.89 -3.26
CA ASN A 409 -22.72 15.63 -2.09
C ASN A 409 -21.84 16.87 -1.86
N LEU A 410 -22.38 18.04 -2.23
CA LEU A 410 -21.67 19.32 -2.16
C LEU A 410 -21.46 19.81 -0.72
N THR A 411 -22.32 19.42 0.22
CA THR A 411 -22.16 19.75 1.65
C THR A 411 -20.94 19.02 2.24
N LYS A 412 -20.81 17.72 1.96
CA LYS A 412 -19.63 16.94 2.37
C LYS A 412 -18.36 17.43 1.66
N LEU A 413 -18.46 17.81 0.38
CA LEU A 413 -17.38 18.41 -0.40
C LEU A 413 -16.90 19.75 0.23
N LYS A 414 -17.82 20.65 0.59
CA LYS A 414 -17.46 21.89 1.29
C LYS A 414 -16.76 21.59 2.60
N ARG A 415 -17.28 20.65 3.40
CA ARG A 415 -16.69 20.24 4.69
C ARG A 415 -15.24 19.79 4.57
N ILE A 416 -14.90 18.89 3.62
CA ILE A 416 -13.52 18.43 3.46
C ILE A 416 -12.61 19.56 2.97
N LEU A 417 -13.07 20.42 2.06
CA LEU A 417 -12.29 21.56 1.58
C LEU A 417 -12.01 22.55 2.73
N ASP A 418 -13.03 22.90 3.49
CA ASP A 418 -12.91 23.84 4.60
C ASP A 418 -11.92 23.33 5.66
N GLN A 419 -12.03 22.06 6.06
CA GLN A 419 -11.14 21.43 7.03
C GLN A 419 -9.73 21.21 6.50
N SER A 420 -9.57 20.86 5.22
CA SER A 420 -8.25 20.61 4.64
C SER A 420 -7.45 21.89 4.46
N PHE A 421 -8.09 22.97 4.01
CA PHE A 421 -7.41 24.25 3.73
C PHE A 421 -7.43 25.22 4.91
N GLY A 422 -8.23 24.96 5.96
CA GLY A 422 -8.37 25.81 7.14
C GLY A 422 -9.00 27.18 6.82
N ARG A 423 -9.86 27.23 5.79
CA ARG A 423 -10.53 28.43 5.28
C ARG A 423 -11.90 28.05 4.74
N GLU A 424 -12.87 28.94 4.86
CA GLU A 424 -14.21 28.69 4.33
C GLU A 424 -14.28 28.93 2.82
N LEU A 425 -14.85 27.96 2.10
CA LEU A 425 -15.11 28.05 0.67
C LEU A 425 -16.42 28.80 0.38
N ASP A 426 -16.37 29.79 -0.51
CA ASP A 426 -17.59 30.35 -1.11
C ASP A 426 -18.10 29.38 -2.18
N LEU A 427 -19.04 28.52 -1.77
CA LEU A 427 -19.58 27.46 -2.62
C LEU A 427 -20.26 28.02 -3.88
N LYS A 428 -21.00 29.13 -3.76
CA LYS A 428 -21.73 29.72 -4.90
C LYS A 428 -20.77 30.28 -5.94
N HIS A 429 -19.77 31.04 -5.50
CA HIS A 429 -18.72 31.55 -6.37
C HIS A 429 -17.93 30.41 -7.01
N TYR A 430 -17.57 29.38 -6.23
CA TYR A 430 -16.82 28.23 -6.73
C TYR A 430 -17.58 27.46 -7.81
N MET A 431 -18.85 27.14 -7.55
CA MET A 431 -19.73 26.43 -8.47
C MET A 431 -19.89 27.17 -9.80
N ASN A 432 -20.14 28.48 -9.77
CA ASN A 432 -20.27 29.29 -10.98
C ASN A 432 -19.03 29.25 -11.88
N ARG A 433 -17.84 28.99 -11.30
CA ARG A 433 -16.59 28.85 -12.03
C ARG A 433 -16.40 27.45 -12.62
N VAL A 434 -16.68 26.41 -11.84
CA VAL A 434 -16.43 25.02 -12.26
C VAL A 434 -17.52 24.45 -13.16
N ASN A 435 -18.76 24.91 -13.01
CA ASN A 435 -19.90 24.36 -13.74
C ASN A 435 -19.70 24.54 -15.27
N GLY A 436 -19.74 23.43 -16.02
CA GLY A 436 -19.45 23.40 -17.45
C GLY A 436 -17.98 23.21 -17.82
N ARG A 437 -17.08 23.13 -16.82
CA ARG A 437 -15.63 22.88 -17.00
C ARG A 437 -15.13 21.66 -16.23
N ILE A 438 -15.98 20.93 -15.52
CA ILE A 438 -15.55 19.77 -14.74
C ILE A 438 -15.09 18.68 -15.72
N ALA A 439 -13.85 18.22 -15.53
CA ALA A 439 -13.32 17.07 -16.25
C ALA A 439 -13.65 15.78 -15.49
N SER A 440 -13.34 15.76 -14.19
CA SER A 440 -13.67 14.64 -13.32
C SER A 440 -13.60 15.08 -11.85
N VAL A 441 -14.45 14.50 -11.01
CA VAL A 441 -14.37 14.59 -9.55
C VAL A 441 -14.14 13.21 -8.98
N ILE A 442 -13.00 13.03 -8.32
CA ILE A 442 -12.62 11.78 -7.66
C ILE A 442 -12.88 11.95 -6.17
N VAL A 443 -13.76 11.12 -5.61
CA VAL A 443 -14.07 11.08 -4.18
C VAL A 443 -13.59 9.73 -3.63
N ILE A 444 -12.85 9.77 -2.53
CA ILE A 444 -12.35 8.61 -1.81
C ILE A 444 -13.02 8.51 -0.44
N GLY A 445 -13.44 7.29 -0.08
CA GLY A 445 -14.12 6.98 1.17
C GLY A 445 -15.45 7.72 1.32
N ASP A 446 -15.80 8.08 2.55
CA ASP A 446 -16.89 9.02 2.82
C ASP A 446 -16.39 10.47 2.83
N TYR A 447 -15.90 10.94 1.68
CA TYR A 447 -15.26 12.26 1.53
C TYR A 447 -14.04 12.40 2.44
N GLU A 448 -13.23 11.35 2.50
CA GLU A 448 -11.95 11.30 3.20
C GLU A 448 -10.82 11.93 2.37
N GLY A 449 -10.93 11.81 1.05
CA GLY A 449 -10.08 12.47 0.06
C GLY A 449 -10.89 12.90 -1.16
N ILE A 450 -10.51 14.02 -1.76
CA ILE A 450 -11.14 14.54 -2.96
C ILE A 450 -10.11 15.17 -3.92
N ALA A 451 -10.29 14.92 -5.21
CA ALA A 451 -9.67 15.67 -6.29
C ALA A 451 -10.73 16.18 -7.26
N ILE A 452 -10.67 17.47 -7.58
CA ILE A 452 -11.53 18.14 -8.56
C ILE A 452 -10.64 18.56 -9.73
N LEU A 453 -10.90 17.98 -10.89
CA LEU A 453 -10.20 18.27 -12.13
C LEU A 453 -11.11 19.07 -13.07
N THR A 454 -10.55 20.07 -13.73
CA THR A 454 -11.25 20.96 -14.66
C THR A 454 -10.53 21.05 -15.99
N TYR A 455 -11.27 21.18 -17.09
CA TYR A 455 -10.74 21.60 -18.38
C TYR A 455 -10.52 23.11 -18.37
N GLU A 456 -9.27 23.52 -18.59
CA GLU A 456 -8.87 24.93 -18.69
C GLU A 456 -8.10 25.17 -20.00
N GLY A 457 -7.89 26.45 -20.35
CA GLY A 457 -7.22 26.82 -21.60
C GLY A 457 -8.17 27.25 -22.73
N PRO A 458 -7.61 27.55 -23.92
CA PRO A 458 -8.39 27.94 -25.09
C PRO A 458 -9.26 26.77 -25.60
N LYS A 459 -10.41 27.09 -26.22
CA LYS A 459 -11.41 26.09 -26.67
C LYS A 459 -10.83 25.03 -27.60
N GLU A 460 -9.85 25.40 -28.43
CA GLU A 460 -9.22 24.52 -29.41
C GLU A 460 -8.10 23.65 -28.81
N ASN A 461 -7.59 24.00 -27.63
CA ASN A 461 -6.44 23.33 -27.02
C ASN A 461 -6.56 23.28 -25.48
N GLN A 462 -7.62 22.62 -25.00
CA GLN A 462 -7.88 22.47 -23.57
C GLN A 462 -6.90 21.50 -22.91
N PHE A 463 -6.58 21.77 -21.65
CA PHE A 463 -5.78 20.90 -20.81
C PHE A 463 -6.49 20.59 -19.49
N VAL A 464 -6.09 19.50 -18.85
CA VAL A 464 -6.66 19.07 -17.57
C VAL A 464 -5.88 19.71 -16.43
N TYR A 465 -6.61 20.37 -15.54
CA TYR A 465 -6.07 21.08 -14.40
C TYR A 465 -6.65 20.54 -13.08
N LEU A 466 -5.79 20.16 -12.14
CA LEU A 466 -6.19 19.83 -10.77
C LEU A 466 -6.43 21.12 -9.99
N ASP A 467 -7.71 21.44 -9.79
CA ASP A 467 -8.12 22.69 -9.15
C ASP A 467 -8.19 22.59 -7.62
N LYS A 468 -8.70 21.47 -7.10
CA LYS A 468 -8.70 21.18 -5.67
C LYS A 468 -8.20 19.77 -5.42
N PHE A 469 -7.28 19.67 -4.48
CA PHE A 469 -6.85 18.43 -3.89
C PHE A 469 -6.93 18.58 -2.38
N ALA A 470 -7.77 17.77 -1.74
CA ALA A 470 -7.97 17.82 -0.30
C ALA A 470 -8.06 16.41 0.28
N VAL A 471 -7.51 16.27 1.49
CA VAL A 471 -7.57 15.06 2.30
C VAL A 471 -7.88 15.51 3.71
N MET A 472 -8.73 14.77 4.42
CA MET A 472 -9.06 15.06 5.81
C MET A 472 -7.80 15.18 6.66
N PRO A 473 -7.69 16.18 7.57
CA PRO A 473 -6.47 16.39 8.36
C PRO A 473 -5.98 15.13 9.07
N HIS A 474 -6.86 14.35 9.71
CA HIS A 474 -6.46 13.12 10.41
C HIS A 474 -6.00 11.98 9.48
N LEU A 475 -6.17 12.11 8.17
CA LEU A 475 -5.72 11.17 7.14
C LEU A 475 -4.55 11.72 6.29
N LYS A 476 -4.16 12.98 6.50
CA LYS A 476 -3.00 13.58 5.81
C LYS A 476 -1.71 12.98 6.35
N GLY A 477 -1.15 11.99 5.66
CA GLY A 477 0.06 11.30 6.13
C GLY A 477 -0.14 9.82 6.41
N SER A 478 -1.38 9.33 6.39
CA SER A 478 -1.73 7.93 6.64
C SER A 478 -2.66 7.42 5.53
N LEU A 479 -2.78 6.11 5.36
CA LEU A 479 -3.66 5.41 4.42
C LEU A 479 -3.36 5.46 2.90
N GLY A 480 -2.38 6.22 2.42
CA GLY A 480 -2.05 6.24 0.98
C GLY A 480 -3.15 6.83 0.08
N ILE A 481 -4.20 7.46 0.65
CA ILE A 481 -5.30 8.11 -0.09
C ILE A 481 -4.77 9.07 -1.15
N SER A 482 -3.79 9.89 -0.79
CA SER A 482 -3.14 10.83 -1.73
C SER A 482 -2.52 10.12 -2.92
N ASP A 483 -1.89 8.96 -2.70
CA ASP A 483 -1.24 8.19 -3.75
C ASP A 483 -2.27 7.50 -4.65
N ILE A 484 -3.38 7.02 -4.06
CA ILE A 484 -4.50 6.44 -4.82
C ILE A 484 -5.12 7.51 -5.73
N ILE A 485 -5.40 8.70 -5.21
CA ILE A 485 -5.94 9.82 -6.00
C ILE A 485 -5.02 10.13 -7.18
N PHE A 486 -3.71 10.28 -6.94
CA PHE A 486 -2.77 10.59 -8.01
C PHE A 486 -2.64 9.44 -9.01
N ASN A 487 -2.65 8.19 -8.55
CA ASN A 487 -2.67 7.03 -9.45
C ASN A 487 -3.91 7.03 -10.35
N LEU A 488 -5.08 7.34 -9.80
CA LEU A 488 -6.31 7.46 -10.59
C LEU A 488 -6.24 8.62 -11.58
N MET A 489 -5.74 9.79 -11.15
CA MET A 489 -5.57 10.94 -12.02
C MET A 489 -4.63 10.64 -13.20
N PHE A 490 -3.52 9.95 -12.96
CA PHE A 490 -2.58 9.55 -14.01
C PHE A 490 -3.17 8.49 -14.95
N LYS A 491 -4.01 7.58 -14.44
CA LYS A 491 -4.73 6.59 -15.26
C LYS A 491 -5.81 7.25 -16.12
N LEU A 492 -6.53 8.23 -15.58
CA LEU A 492 -7.59 8.97 -16.30
C LEU A 492 -7.02 9.95 -17.33
N PHE A 493 -5.90 10.62 -17.00
CA PHE A 493 -5.30 11.67 -17.82
C PHE A 493 -3.78 11.44 -17.99
N PRO A 494 -3.37 10.44 -18.80
CA PRO A 494 -1.95 10.10 -18.96
C PRO A 494 -1.16 11.15 -19.78
N LYS A 495 -1.82 11.81 -20.74
CA LYS A 495 -1.16 12.70 -21.70
C LYS A 495 -0.72 14.02 -21.09
N GLU A 496 -1.62 14.69 -20.37
CA GLU A 496 -1.42 16.07 -19.91
C GLU A 496 -2.25 16.35 -18.65
N LEU A 497 -1.56 16.69 -17.56
CA LEU A 497 -2.16 17.05 -16.29
C LEU A 497 -1.33 18.10 -15.57
N LEU A 498 -1.97 19.22 -15.21
CA LEU A 498 -1.31 20.35 -14.57
C LEU A 498 -1.92 20.64 -13.19
N TRP A 499 -1.10 21.13 -12.27
CA TRP A 499 -1.59 21.66 -11.00
C TRP A 499 -0.70 22.78 -10.49
N ARG A 500 -1.25 23.67 -9.65
CA ARG A 500 -0.45 24.73 -9.00
C ARG A 500 -0.45 24.56 -7.50
N SER A 501 0.65 24.95 -6.87
CA SER A 501 0.79 24.98 -5.41
C SER A 501 1.54 26.23 -4.99
N ARG A 502 1.25 26.75 -3.79
CA ARG A 502 1.97 27.91 -3.26
C ARG A 502 3.44 27.55 -3.00
N ARG A 503 4.35 28.52 -3.16
CA ARG A 503 5.80 28.32 -3.01
C ARG A 503 6.20 27.79 -1.63
N ASP A 504 5.52 28.24 -0.58
CA ASP A 504 5.74 27.92 0.84
C ASP A 504 5.08 26.60 1.29
N ASN A 505 4.34 25.92 0.41
CA ASN A 505 3.66 24.69 0.75
C ASN A 505 4.67 23.55 1.00
N VAL A 506 4.62 22.98 2.21
CA VAL A 506 5.44 21.83 2.63
C VAL A 506 5.26 20.60 1.74
N VAL A 507 4.10 20.46 1.07
CA VAL A 507 3.78 19.35 0.16
C VAL A 507 4.51 19.46 -1.17
N ASN A 508 5.14 20.59 -1.50
CA ASN A 508 5.84 20.77 -2.78
C ASN A 508 6.94 19.73 -3.03
N LYS A 509 7.62 19.24 -2.00
CA LYS A 509 8.59 18.14 -2.13
C LYS A 509 7.92 16.86 -2.65
N TRP A 510 6.71 16.58 -2.17
CA TRP A 510 5.91 15.42 -2.56
C TRP A 510 5.33 15.57 -3.98
N TYR A 511 4.90 16.78 -4.36
CA TYR A 511 4.48 17.08 -5.73
C TYR A 511 5.64 16.98 -6.72
N PHE A 512 6.82 17.49 -6.37
CA PHE A 512 8.01 17.45 -7.22
C PHE A 512 8.39 16.01 -7.62
N GLN A 513 8.32 15.07 -6.67
CA GLN A 513 8.60 13.65 -6.92
C GLN A 513 7.61 12.98 -7.89
N ARG A 514 6.45 13.59 -8.14
CA ARG A 514 5.37 13.08 -9.01
C ARG A 514 5.22 13.86 -10.30
N SER A 515 5.83 15.03 -10.40
CA SER A 515 5.85 15.83 -11.62
C SER A 515 7.00 15.42 -12.51
N VAL A 516 6.79 15.53 -13.82
CA VAL A 516 7.85 15.47 -14.83
C VAL A 516 8.61 16.79 -14.90
N ALA A 517 7.88 17.91 -14.75
CA ALA A 517 8.47 19.25 -14.82
C ALA A 517 7.81 20.21 -13.82
N VAL A 518 8.58 21.21 -13.39
CA VAL A 518 8.12 22.28 -12.50
C VAL A 518 8.52 23.62 -13.07
N MET A 519 7.56 24.54 -13.11
CA MET A 519 7.76 25.91 -13.59
C MET A 519 7.32 26.90 -12.52
N ASP A 520 8.10 27.96 -12.31
CA ASP A 520 7.66 29.07 -11.48
C ASP A 520 6.78 30.02 -12.32
N LEU A 521 5.57 30.32 -11.85
CA LEU A 521 4.62 31.17 -12.57
C LEU A 521 4.98 32.66 -12.53
N SER A 522 6.05 33.05 -11.85
CA SER A 522 6.61 34.41 -11.94
C SER A 522 7.74 34.54 -12.97
N MET A 523 8.05 33.48 -13.72
CA MET A 523 9.12 33.50 -14.71
C MET A 523 8.70 34.37 -15.91
N ASP A 524 9.65 35.11 -16.47
CA ASP A 524 9.42 35.90 -17.68
C ASP A 524 9.52 34.97 -18.90
N LEU A 525 8.39 34.71 -19.55
CA LEU A 525 8.29 33.84 -20.72
C LEU A 525 8.41 34.61 -22.04
N SER A 526 9.04 35.80 -22.02
CA SER A 526 9.18 36.80 -23.09
C SER A 526 7.87 37.49 -23.48
N ASP A 527 7.93 38.82 -23.70
CA ASP A 527 6.84 39.81 -23.83
C ASP A 527 6.45 40.61 -22.56
N HIS A 528 7.40 40.87 -21.63
CA HIS A 528 7.14 41.73 -20.45
C HIS A 528 5.96 41.29 -19.55
N ASP A 529 5.44 40.05 -19.69
CA ASP A 529 4.30 39.52 -18.92
C ASP A 529 4.71 38.98 -17.54
N LYS A 530 5.71 39.64 -16.93
CA LYS A 530 6.23 39.29 -15.61
C LYS A 530 5.24 39.76 -14.55
N GLN A 531 4.32 38.88 -14.18
CA GLN A 531 3.42 39.10 -13.04
C GLN A 531 3.98 38.45 -11.76
N PRO A 532 3.92 39.12 -10.62
CA PRO A 532 4.27 38.51 -9.34
C PRO A 532 3.28 37.37 -9.04
N SER A 533 3.79 36.14 -8.99
CA SER A 533 3.01 34.96 -8.61
C SER A 533 3.64 34.28 -7.40
N GLN A 534 2.80 33.88 -6.45
CA GLN A 534 3.20 33.07 -5.31
C GLN A 534 3.12 31.56 -5.58
N PHE A 535 2.83 31.15 -6.81
CA PHE A 535 2.52 29.78 -7.18
C PHE A 535 3.60 29.17 -8.07
N LYS A 536 3.83 27.87 -7.87
CA LYS A 536 4.58 27.01 -8.78
C LYS A 536 3.59 26.11 -9.53
N LEU A 537 3.84 25.93 -10.82
CA LEU A 537 3.14 25.01 -11.69
C LEU A 537 3.91 23.69 -11.72
N PHE A 538 3.18 22.59 -11.60
CA PHE A 538 3.69 21.24 -11.73
C PHE A 538 2.98 20.58 -12.91
N TYR A 539 3.74 19.80 -13.67
CA TYR A 539 3.26 19.12 -14.86
C TYR A 539 3.51 17.63 -14.77
N TYR A 540 2.52 16.86 -15.22
CA TYR A 540 2.61 15.44 -15.50
C TYR A 540 2.12 15.17 -16.92
N GLY A 541 2.80 14.26 -17.62
CA GLY A 541 2.43 13.80 -18.95
C GLY A 541 3.46 12.83 -19.50
N ASP A 542 3.08 12.07 -20.52
CA ASP A 542 3.98 11.15 -21.21
C ASP A 542 5.22 11.88 -21.75
N PRO A 543 6.41 11.23 -21.83
CA PRO A 543 7.65 11.89 -22.26
C PRO A 543 7.53 12.64 -23.58
N GLU A 544 6.83 12.08 -24.57
CA GLU A 544 6.56 12.76 -25.84
C GLU A 544 5.67 14.00 -25.69
N ALA A 545 4.60 13.89 -24.89
CA ALA A 545 3.68 14.98 -24.66
C ALA A 545 4.37 16.10 -23.84
N ALA A 546 5.20 15.72 -22.88
CA ALA A 546 6.04 16.62 -22.11
C ALA A 546 7.04 17.35 -23.02
N PHE A 547 7.75 16.62 -23.89
CA PHE A 547 8.71 17.22 -24.83
C PHE A 547 8.03 18.20 -25.79
N LYS A 548 6.90 17.80 -26.38
CA LYS A 548 6.10 18.67 -27.28
C LYS A 548 5.58 19.92 -26.55
N SER A 549 5.07 19.75 -25.33
CA SER A 549 4.50 20.84 -24.54
C SER A 549 5.54 21.83 -24.03
N PHE A 550 6.70 21.36 -23.56
CA PHE A 550 7.75 22.21 -23.00
C PHE A 550 8.68 22.83 -24.05
N ASN A 551 8.77 22.24 -25.25
CA ASN A 551 9.49 22.88 -26.37
C ASN A 551 8.66 23.98 -27.05
N ASN A 552 7.33 23.94 -26.91
CA ASN A 552 6.46 24.97 -27.45
C ASN A 552 6.31 26.13 -26.45
N LYS A 553 6.99 27.25 -26.72
CA LYS A 553 6.92 28.46 -25.89
C LYS A 553 5.51 29.02 -25.76
N ASP A 554 4.69 28.94 -26.81
CA ASP A 554 3.32 29.46 -26.78
C ASP A 554 2.45 28.63 -25.84
N ARG A 555 2.64 27.31 -25.84
CA ARG A 555 1.93 26.40 -24.93
C ARG A 555 2.29 26.67 -23.46
N LEU A 556 3.55 26.96 -23.17
CA LEU A 556 3.98 27.37 -21.83
C LEU A 556 3.37 28.71 -21.40
N LYS A 557 3.24 29.67 -22.32
CA LYS A 557 2.54 30.94 -22.07
C LYS A 557 1.06 30.70 -21.76
N GLU A 558 0.40 29.81 -22.49
CA GLU A 558 -0.99 29.41 -22.21
C GLU A 558 -1.14 28.85 -20.80
N TYR A 559 -0.29 27.90 -20.40
CA TYR A 559 -0.31 27.35 -19.05
C TYR A 559 -0.13 28.44 -18.00
N ALA A 560 0.87 29.30 -18.19
CA ALA A 560 1.16 30.37 -17.25
C ALA A 560 -0.05 31.30 -17.10
N ARG A 561 -0.62 31.78 -18.19
CA ARG A 561 -1.76 32.70 -18.18
C ARG A 561 -3.01 32.08 -17.55
N TYR A 562 -3.47 30.95 -18.08
CA TYR A 562 -4.72 30.33 -17.64
C TYR A 562 -4.64 29.77 -16.22
N VAL A 563 -3.47 29.35 -15.74
CA VAL A 563 -3.30 28.83 -14.37
C VAL A 563 -2.97 29.94 -13.36
N ARG A 564 -2.24 31.00 -13.75
CA ARG A 564 -1.94 32.15 -12.86
C ARG A 564 -3.20 32.93 -12.53
N ASP A 565 -4.05 33.17 -13.53
CA ASP A 565 -5.19 34.10 -13.43
C ASP A 565 -6.43 33.48 -12.74
N ILE A 566 -6.37 32.19 -12.36
CA ILE A 566 -7.45 31.54 -11.60
C ILE A 566 -7.64 32.25 -10.26
N LYS A 567 -8.80 32.89 -10.08
CA LYS A 567 -9.16 33.63 -8.87
C LYS A 567 -9.35 32.70 -7.66
N PRO A 568 -8.93 33.11 -6.44
CA PRO A 568 -9.24 32.38 -5.22
C PRO A 568 -10.76 32.26 -5.01
N SER A 569 -11.22 31.14 -4.47
CA SER A 569 -12.64 30.86 -4.23
C SER A 569 -13.00 30.80 -2.73
N TRP A 570 -12.18 31.42 -1.88
CA TRP A 570 -12.38 31.46 -0.44
C TRP A 570 -13.30 32.62 -0.07
N ALA A 571 -14.12 32.44 0.97
CA ALA A 571 -14.89 33.52 1.58
C ALA A 571 -13.94 34.65 2.05
N LYS A 572 -14.43 35.88 1.97
CA LYS A 572 -13.67 37.09 2.33
C LYS A 572 -13.55 37.27 3.84
#